data_AF-A0A1I0ZM35-F1
#
_entry.id   AF-A0A1I0ZM35-F1
#
_cell.length_a   1.000
_cell.length_b   1.000
_cell.length_c   1.000
_cell.angle_alpha   90.00
_cell.angle_beta   90.00
_cell.angle_gamma   90.00
#
_symmetry.space_group_name_H-M   'P 1'
#
loop_
_entity.id
_entity.type
_entity.pdbx_description
1 polymer ?
#
loop_
_entity_poly.entity_id
_entity_poly.type
_entity_poly.pdbx_seq_one_letter_code
_entity_poly.pdbx_strand_id
1 'polypeptide(L)'
;MTGPLPPLRRVLGTLALGVLVGVVGSAVHRVSWPVSWPVSWPSGLGGALALVVSAGVLARSLAGGAGLLGTGAAMLAVNVLLAQEGPGGDVLMPAGDERGVLWLAGSVLLLVPVAFLPRSWFDDTPRPPRDAATAPDAPPGLPSGPGDPA
;
A
#
# COMPACT_ATOMS: atom_id res chain seq x y z
N MET A 1 16.56 -16.07 -6.94
CA MET A 1 16.35 -15.21 -5.76
C MET A 1 15.14 -15.72 -4.99
N THR A 2 15.33 -16.60 -4.00
CA THR A 2 14.23 -17.11 -3.15
C THR A 2 14.57 -16.79 -1.70
N GLY A 3 14.19 -15.59 -1.27
CA GLY A 3 14.07 -15.31 0.16
C GLY A 3 12.92 -16.13 0.77
N PRO A 4 12.86 -16.28 2.10
CA PRO A 4 11.77 -16.98 2.75
C PRO A 4 10.43 -16.34 2.38
N LEU A 5 9.42 -17.19 2.12
CA LEU A 5 8.07 -16.72 1.79
C LEU A 5 7.47 -15.93 2.97
N PRO A 6 6.70 -14.87 2.70
CA PRO A 6 6.04 -14.12 3.76
C PRO A 6 5.04 -15.02 4.50
N PRO A 7 4.83 -14.79 5.81
CA PRO A 7 3.89 -15.58 6.58
C PRO A 7 2.46 -15.44 6.02
N LEU A 8 1.73 -16.56 5.95
CA LEU A 8 0.40 -16.64 5.33
C LEU A 8 -0.56 -15.53 5.79
N ARG A 9 -0.58 -15.19 7.09
CA ARG A 9 -1.43 -14.13 7.63
C ARG A 9 -1.23 -12.77 6.95
N ARG A 10 0.01 -12.44 6.56
CA ARG A 10 0.31 -11.17 5.88
C ARG A 10 -0.22 -11.21 4.46
N VAL A 11 -0.09 -12.34 3.77
CA VAL A 11 -0.68 -12.55 2.43
C VAL A 11 -2.20 -12.44 2.49
N LEU A 12 -2.85 -13.10 3.45
CA LEU A 12 -4.30 -13.00 3.66
C LEU A 12 -4.73 -11.56 3.95
N GLY A 13 -3.97 -10.83 4.77
CA GLY A 13 -4.21 -9.40 5.02
C GLY A 13 -4.15 -8.56 3.74
N THR A 14 -3.21 -8.84 2.84
CA THR A 14 -3.11 -8.12 1.55
C THR A 14 -4.24 -8.47 0.59
N LEU A 15 -4.79 -9.69 0.62
CA LEU A 15 -5.99 -10.06 -0.14
C LEU A 15 -7.21 -9.31 0.38
N ALA A 16 -7.42 -9.30 1.70
CA ALA A 16 -8.51 -8.55 2.33
C ALA A 16 -8.42 -7.05 2.03
N LEU A 17 -7.20 -6.48 2.02
CA LEU A 17 -6.96 -5.11 1.60
C LEU A 17 -7.38 -4.88 0.14
N GLY A 18 -7.04 -5.79 -0.77
CA GLY A 18 -7.47 -5.72 -2.17
C GLY A 18 -8.98 -5.75 -2.34
N VAL A 19 -9.68 -6.61 -1.59
CA VAL A 19 -11.15 -6.64 -1.55
C VAL A 19 -11.72 -5.30 -1.10
N LEU A 20 -11.22 -4.78 0.02
CA LEU A 20 -11.67 -3.50 0.58
C LEU A 20 -11.47 -2.35 -0.42
N VAL A 21 -10.29 -2.25 -1.03
CA VAL A 21 -9.97 -1.23 -2.02
C VAL A 21 -10.86 -1.36 -3.26
N GLY A 22 -11.10 -2.59 -3.73
CA GLY A 22 -11.99 -2.86 -4.86
C GLY A 22 -13.42 -2.36 -4.59
N VAL A 23 -13.97 -2.67 -3.41
CA VAL A 23 -15.33 -2.24 -3.02
C VAL A 23 -15.40 -0.73 -2.85
N VAL A 24 -14.50 -0.15 -2.05
CA VAL A 24 -14.53 1.29 -1.72
C VAL A 24 -14.25 2.14 -2.95
N GLY A 25 -13.27 1.78 -3.77
CA GLY A 25 -12.96 2.49 -5.01
C GLY A 25 -14.12 2.43 -6.00
N SER A 26 -14.79 1.27 -6.12
CA SER A 26 -15.99 1.12 -6.95
C SER A 26 -17.13 2.02 -6.49
N ALA A 27 -17.32 2.20 -5.19
CA ALA A 27 -18.36 3.09 -4.67
C ALA A 27 -18.02 4.58 -4.88
N VAL A 28 -16.75 4.96 -4.74
CA VAL A 28 -16.34 6.38 -4.65
C VAL A 28 -15.88 6.98 -5.97
N HIS A 29 -15.41 6.19 -6.96
CA HIS A 29 -14.80 6.73 -8.18
C HIS A 29 -15.72 7.66 -9.01
N ARG A 30 -17.04 7.57 -8.83
CA ARG A 30 -18.03 8.41 -9.54
C ARG A 30 -18.28 9.75 -8.86
N VAL A 31 -17.84 9.91 -7.60
CA VAL A 31 -18.03 11.15 -6.82
C VAL A 31 -17.33 12.30 -7.53
N SER A 32 -18.09 13.36 -7.80
CA SER A 32 -17.60 14.59 -8.41
C SER A 32 -17.95 15.75 -7.49
N TRP A 33 -17.00 16.65 -7.25
CA TRP A 33 -17.23 17.84 -6.44
C TRP A 33 -17.39 19.06 -7.35
N PRO A 34 -18.45 19.87 -7.18
CA PRO A 34 -18.61 21.11 -7.94
C PRO A 34 -17.54 22.11 -7.49
N VAL A 35 -16.71 22.59 -8.42
CA VAL A 35 -15.64 23.57 -8.10
C VAL A 35 -16.08 24.97 -8.50
N SER A 36 -16.67 25.11 -9.68
CA SER A 36 -17.32 26.33 -10.17
C SER A 36 -18.35 25.92 -11.23
N TRP A 37 -19.42 26.68 -11.43
CA TRP A 37 -20.34 26.36 -12.53
C TRP A 37 -19.70 26.80 -13.86
N PRO A 38 -19.49 25.94 -14.90
CA PRO A 38 -19.93 24.54 -15.09
C PRO A 38 -18.90 23.41 -14.87
N VAL A 39 -17.78 23.69 -14.22
CA VAL A 39 -16.68 22.75 -14.00
C VAL A 39 -16.88 21.90 -12.73
N SER A 40 -16.98 20.59 -12.92
CA SER A 40 -16.96 19.60 -11.83
C SER A 40 -15.64 18.84 -11.81
N TRP A 41 -15.01 18.72 -10.64
CA TRP A 41 -13.76 17.98 -10.48
C TRP A 41 -14.01 16.52 -10.08
N PRO A 42 -13.37 15.53 -10.72
CA PRO A 42 -13.56 14.11 -10.42
C PRO A 42 -12.76 13.69 -9.17
N SER A 43 -13.06 14.31 -8.02
CA SER A 43 -12.37 14.06 -6.74
C SER A 43 -12.43 12.59 -6.29
N GLY A 44 -13.56 11.91 -6.57
CA GLY A 44 -13.75 10.51 -6.25
C GLY A 44 -12.77 9.59 -6.96
N LEU A 45 -12.57 9.80 -8.27
CA LEU A 45 -11.62 9.02 -9.06
C LEU A 45 -10.19 9.25 -8.59
N GLY A 46 -9.79 10.50 -8.37
CA GLY A 46 -8.46 10.83 -7.86
C GLY A 46 -8.20 10.19 -6.50
N GLY A 47 -9.15 10.27 -5.58
CA GLY A 47 -9.07 9.65 -4.26
C GLY A 47 -9.01 8.11 -4.31
N ALA A 48 -9.80 7.50 -5.19
CA ALA A 48 -9.79 6.06 -5.39
C ALA A 48 -8.43 5.57 -5.93
N LEU A 49 -7.85 6.27 -6.91
CA LEU A 49 -6.53 5.94 -7.46
C LEU A 49 -5.41 6.16 -6.41
N ALA A 50 -5.50 7.21 -5.60
CA ALA A 50 -4.57 7.43 -4.49
C ALA A 50 -4.67 6.32 -3.42
N LEU A 51 -5.88 5.81 -3.17
CA LEU A 51 -6.11 4.66 -2.30
C LEU A 51 -5.42 3.40 -2.85
N VAL A 52 -5.49 3.15 -4.16
CA VAL A 52 -4.80 2.03 -4.80
C VAL A 52 -3.29 2.10 -4.61
N VAL A 53 -2.69 3.28 -4.84
CA VAL A 53 -1.25 3.47 -4.63
C VAL A 53 -0.88 3.24 -3.17
N SER A 54 -1.63 3.83 -2.25
CA SER A 54 -1.42 3.69 -0.80
C SER A 54 -1.52 2.23 -0.36
N ALA A 55 -2.53 1.51 -0.83
CA ALA A 55 -2.73 0.10 -0.54
C ALA A 55 -1.63 -0.77 -1.16
N GLY A 56 -1.18 -0.46 -2.38
CA GLY A 56 -0.07 -1.16 -3.01
C GLY A 56 1.25 -0.99 -2.25
N VAL A 57 1.54 0.22 -1.76
CA VAL A 57 2.70 0.51 -0.91
C VAL A 57 2.60 -0.25 0.41
N LEU A 58 1.43 -0.25 1.05
CA LEU A 58 1.20 -1.02 2.27
C LEU A 58 1.35 -2.54 2.03
N ALA A 59 0.81 -3.06 0.92
CA ALA A 59 0.95 -4.48 0.59
C ALA A 59 2.41 -4.87 0.31
N ARG A 60 3.15 -3.97 -0.34
CA ARG A 60 4.60 -4.08 -0.57
C ARG A 60 5.40 -4.14 0.72
N SER A 61 5.01 -3.41 1.77
CA SER A 61 5.69 -3.46 3.07
C SER A 61 5.36 -4.75 3.84
N LEU A 62 4.11 -5.21 3.76
CA LEU A 62 3.67 -6.39 4.51
C LEU A 62 4.23 -7.71 3.95
N ALA A 63 4.12 -7.91 2.64
CA ALA A 63 4.39 -9.20 2.00
C ALA A 63 5.16 -9.09 0.67
N GLY A 64 5.82 -7.95 0.43
CA GLY A 64 6.65 -7.75 -0.77
C GLY A 64 5.84 -7.87 -2.06
N GLY A 65 6.43 -8.51 -3.08
CA GLY A 65 5.76 -8.70 -4.37
C GLY A 65 4.52 -9.59 -4.29
N ALA A 66 4.52 -10.61 -3.43
CA ALA A 66 3.36 -11.48 -3.24
C ALA A 66 2.16 -10.71 -2.66
N GLY A 67 2.43 -9.77 -1.74
CA GLY A 67 1.41 -8.87 -1.21
C GLY A 67 0.80 -7.99 -2.29
N LEU A 68 1.64 -7.35 -3.11
CA LEU A 68 1.19 -6.50 -4.20
C LEU A 68 0.33 -7.25 -5.22
N LEU A 69 0.77 -8.45 -5.62
CA LEU A 69 0.01 -9.32 -6.52
C LEU A 69 -1.33 -9.75 -5.90
N GLY A 70 -1.33 -10.13 -4.62
CA GLY A 70 -2.54 -10.48 -3.89
C GLY A 70 -3.54 -9.33 -3.84
N THR A 71 -3.11 -8.14 -3.43
CA THR A 71 -3.96 -6.94 -3.41
C THR A 71 -4.51 -6.62 -4.79
N GLY A 72 -3.67 -6.60 -5.83
CA GLY A 72 -4.09 -6.33 -7.20
C GLY A 72 -5.08 -7.36 -7.73
N ALA A 73 -4.81 -8.66 -7.54
CA ALA A 73 -5.68 -9.74 -7.99
C ALA A 73 -7.04 -9.73 -7.28
N ALA A 74 -7.06 -9.58 -5.96
CA ALA A 74 -8.30 -9.52 -5.20
C ALA A 74 -9.14 -8.29 -5.56
N MET A 75 -8.50 -7.13 -5.71
CA MET A 75 -9.16 -5.90 -6.17
C MET A 75 -9.76 -6.09 -7.57
N LEU A 76 -9.02 -6.66 -8.52
CA LEU A 76 -9.51 -6.92 -9.87
C LEU A 76 -10.68 -7.91 -9.86
N ALA A 77 -10.58 -8.99 -9.09
CA ALA A 77 -11.66 -9.97 -8.96
C ALA A 77 -12.96 -9.33 -8.44
N VAL A 78 -12.86 -8.46 -7.43
CA VAL A 78 -14.01 -7.70 -6.92
C VAL A 78 -14.59 -6.79 -8.00
N ASN A 79 -13.76 -6.03 -8.73
CA ASN A 79 -14.27 -5.14 -9.77
C ASN A 79 -14.94 -5.91 -10.92
N VAL A 80 -14.39 -7.05 -11.33
CA VAL A 80 -15.01 -7.93 -12.34
C VAL A 80 -16.36 -8.44 -11.86
N LEU A 81 -16.48 -8.80 -10.59
CA LEU A 81 -17.74 -9.24 -9.98
C LEU A 81 -18.76 -8.11 -9.90
N LEU A 82 -18.35 -6.90 -9.52
CA LEU A 82 -19.22 -5.72 -9.43
C LEU A 82 -19.61 -5.16 -10.80
N ALA A 83 -18.87 -5.49 -11.85
CA ALA A 83 -19.20 -5.14 -13.23
C ALA A 83 -20.22 -6.11 -13.87
N GLN A 84 -20.66 -7.16 -13.17
CA GLN A 84 -21.74 -8.03 -13.64
C GLN A 84 -23.11 -7.37 -13.43
N GLU A 85 -24.09 -7.77 -14.24
CA GLU A 85 -25.50 -7.41 -14.06
C GLU A 85 -26.07 -8.04 -12.79
N GLY A 86 -26.71 -7.21 -11.95
CA GLY A 86 -27.41 -7.66 -10.76
C GLY A 86 -28.87 -8.05 -11.01
N PRO A 87 -29.58 -8.60 -9.99
CA PRO A 87 -30.99 -9.01 -10.10
C PRO A 87 -31.98 -7.89 -10.50
N GLY A 88 -31.57 -6.62 -10.35
CA GLY A 88 -32.33 -5.45 -10.81
C GLY A 88 -31.99 -5.01 -12.25
N GLY A 89 -31.12 -5.73 -12.96
CA GLY A 89 -30.53 -5.30 -14.23
C GLY A 89 -29.46 -4.21 -14.09
N ASP A 90 -29.19 -3.75 -12.86
CA ASP A 90 -28.21 -2.71 -12.60
C ASP A 90 -26.79 -3.27 -12.67
N VAL A 91 -25.94 -2.56 -13.41
CA VAL A 91 -24.48 -2.78 -13.44
C VAL A 91 -23.84 -1.63 -12.69
N LEU A 92 -23.03 -1.93 -11.67
CA LEU A 92 -22.34 -0.88 -10.90
C LEU A 92 -21.35 -0.09 -11.79
N MET A 93 -20.87 -0.74 -12.84
CA MET A 93 -19.92 -0.22 -13.80
C MET A 93 -20.43 -0.44 -15.24
N PRO A 94 -21.32 0.42 -15.75
CA PRO A 94 -21.94 0.23 -17.06
C PRO A 94 -20.93 0.18 -18.20
N ALA A 95 -21.19 -0.67 -19.20
CA ALA A 95 -20.40 -0.67 -20.42
C ALA A 95 -20.43 0.70 -21.09
N GLY A 96 -19.24 1.28 -21.35
CA GLY A 96 -19.10 2.63 -21.91
C GLY A 96 -18.95 3.76 -20.90
N ASP A 97 -18.97 3.51 -19.58
CA ASP A 97 -18.61 4.53 -18.58
C ASP A 97 -17.10 4.78 -18.60
N GLU A 98 -16.69 5.89 -19.22
CA GLU A 98 -15.28 6.32 -19.31
C GLU A 98 -14.59 6.40 -17.95
N ARG A 99 -15.32 6.81 -16.89
CA ARG A 99 -14.76 6.92 -15.54
C ARG A 99 -14.51 5.55 -14.94
N GLY A 100 -15.37 4.59 -15.23
CA GLY A 100 -15.14 3.19 -14.90
C GLY A 100 -13.87 2.67 -15.58
N VAL A 101 -13.74 2.88 -16.89
CA VAL A 101 -12.54 2.46 -17.64
C VAL A 101 -11.27 3.07 -17.03
N LEU A 102 -11.29 4.38 -16.74
CA LEU A 102 -10.16 5.07 -16.10
C LEU A 102 -9.87 4.53 -14.69
N TRP A 103 -10.90 4.21 -13.90
CA TRP A 103 -10.74 3.59 -12.59
C TRP A 103 -10.03 2.24 -12.69
N LEU A 104 -10.52 1.33 -13.54
CA LEU A 104 -9.97 -0.02 -13.64
C LEU A 104 -8.57 -0.02 -14.26
N ALA A 105 -8.41 0.64 -15.42
CA ALA A 105 -7.14 0.72 -16.11
C ALA A 105 -6.10 1.51 -15.30
N GLY A 106 -6.50 2.65 -14.73
CA GLY A 106 -5.66 3.48 -13.87
C GLY A 106 -5.17 2.73 -12.64
N SER A 107 -6.03 1.93 -12.01
CA SER A 107 -5.65 1.12 -10.85
C SER A 107 -4.54 0.12 -11.20
N VAL A 108 -4.67 -0.61 -12.30
CA VAL A 108 -3.64 -1.57 -12.74
C VAL A 108 -2.35 -0.84 -13.10
N LEU A 109 -2.45 0.24 -13.88
CA LEU A 109 -1.30 1.03 -14.32
C LEU A 109 -0.53 1.63 -13.13
N LEU A 110 -1.21 2.08 -12.08
CA LEU A 110 -0.57 2.66 -10.90
C LEU A 110 0.08 1.64 -9.98
N LEU A 111 -0.32 0.36 -10.02
CA LEU A 111 0.40 -0.69 -9.28
C LEU A 111 1.75 -1.03 -9.94
N VAL A 112 1.92 -0.77 -11.24
CA VAL A 112 3.19 -0.98 -11.96
C VAL A 112 4.33 -0.19 -11.32
N PRO A 113 4.30 1.16 -11.21
CA PRO A 113 5.39 1.90 -10.59
C PRO A 113 5.59 1.48 -9.12
N VAL A 114 4.51 1.15 -8.39
CA VAL A 114 4.59 0.62 -7.02
C VAL A 114 5.43 -0.65 -6.93
N ALA A 115 5.34 -1.54 -7.92
CA ALA A 115 6.16 -2.75 -8.02
C ALA A 115 7.67 -2.45 -8.14
N PHE A 116 8.02 -1.31 -8.75
CA PHE A 116 9.39 -0.88 -9.00
C PHE A 116 9.97 0.06 -7.93
N LEU A 117 9.23 0.40 -6.87
CA LEU A 117 9.80 1.19 -5.76
C LEU A 117 11.01 0.45 -5.14
N PRO A 118 12.07 1.19 -4.73
CA PRO A 118 13.28 0.59 -4.16
C PRO A 118 12.97 -0.32 -2.97
N ARG A 119 13.63 -1.49 -2.91
CA ARG A 119 13.45 -2.43 -1.80
C ARG A 119 13.86 -1.84 -0.45
N SER A 120 14.85 -0.95 -0.45
CA SER A 120 15.34 -0.25 0.76
C SER A 120 14.30 0.64 1.42
N TRP A 121 13.23 1.05 0.71
CA TRP A 121 12.15 1.84 1.31
C TRP A 121 11.24 1.02 2.24
N PHE A 122 11.36 -0.30 2.21
CA PHE A 122 10.50 -1.25 2.95
C PHE A 122 11.31 -2.13 3.89
N ASP A 123 12.58 -1.79 4.13
CA ASP A 123 13.44 -2.55 5.02
C ASP A 123 13.24 -2.09 6.47
N ASP A 124 12.56 -2.93 7.25
CA ASP A 124 12.29 -2.70 8.67
C ASP A 124 13.36 -3.34 9.59
N THR A 125 14.51 -3.76 9.04
CA THR A 125 15.59 -4.35 9.84
C THR A 125 16.07 -3.34 10.89
N PRO A 126 16.04 -3.68 12.19
CA PRO A 126 16.54 -2.77 13.23
C PRO A 126 18.00 -2.40 12.98
N ARG A 127 18.33 -1.11 13.07
CA ARG A 127 19.73 -0.67 13.01
C ARG A 127 20.49 -1.25 14.21
N PRO A 128 21.74 -1.71 14.02
CA PRO A 128 22.58 -2.13 15.12
C PRO A 128 22.66 -1.00 16.17
N PRO A 129 22.65 -1.32 17.48
CA PRO A 129 22.98 -0.34 18.51
C PRO A 129 24.30 0.36 18.14
N ARG A 130 24.32 1.70 18.22
CA ARG A 130 25.60 2.42 18.08
C ARG A 130 26.50 1.94 19.20
N ASP A 131 27.63 1.31 18.86
CA ASP A 131 28.63 0.96 19.84
C ASP A 131 29.07 2.25 20.55
N ALA A 132 28.73 2.40 21.83
CA ALA A 132 29.20 3.50 22.67
C ALA A 132 30.74 3.51 22.81
N ALA A 133 31.40 2.44 22.34
CA ALA A 133 32.85 2.27 22.34
C ALA A 133 33.59 3.14 21.30
N THR A 134 32.88 3.79 20.37
CA THR A 134 33.50 4.73 19.40
C THR A 134 33.10 6.18 19.64
N ALA A 135 32.76 6.56 20.88
CA ALA A 135 32.86 7.96 21.27
C ALA A 135 34.35 8.33 21.30
N PRO A 136 34.87 9.20 20.40
CA PRO A 136 36.31 9.47 20.30
C PRO A 136 36.92 10.25 21.47
N ASP A 137 36.22 10.43 22.59
CA ASP A 137 36.67 11.26 23.73
C ASP A 137 36.22 10.66 25.08
N ALA A 138 36.67 9.44 25.41
CA ALA A 138 36.82 9.11 26.83
C ALA A 138 38.13 9.76 27.31
N PRO A 139 38.10 10.80 28.17
CA PRO A 139 39.32 11.44 28.63
C PRO A 139 40.22 10.42 29.34
N PRO A 140 41.52 10.37 29.01
CA PRO A 140 42.44 9.42 29.62
C PRO A 140 42.63 9.78 31.10
N GLY A 141 42.15 8.91 31.99
CA GLY A 141 42.54 8.91 33.40
C GLY A 141 41.48 9.33 34.41
N LEU A 142 40.37 8.60 34.52
CA LEU A 142 39.66 8.55 35.79
C LEU A 142 40.35 7.50 36.68
N PRO A 143 41.01 7.91 37.79
CA PRO A 143 41.63 6.96 38.71
C PRO A 143 40.57 6.07 39.33
N SER A 144 40.87 4.77 39.40
CA SER A 144 40.14 3.81 40.23
C SER A 144 40.09 4.33 41.66
N GLY A 145 38.88 4.53 42.18
CA GLY A 145 38.62 5.07 43.52
C GLY A 145 39.31 4.26 44.62
N PRO A 146 39.57 4.89 45.79
CA PRO A 146 40.46 4.32 46.79
C PRO A 146 39.76 3.23 47.62
N GLY A 147 40.35 2.03 47.59
CA GLY A 147 40.53 1.14 48.74
C GLY A 147 39.34 0.29 49.17
N ASP A 148 39.33 -0.98 48.75
CA ASP A 148 38.76 -2.05 49.58
C ASP A 148 39.77 -2.44 50.67
N PRO A 149 39.40 -2.46 51.96
CA PRO A 149 40.26 -2.94 53.03
C PRO A 149 40.40 -4.47 53.01
N ALA A 150 41.60 -4.93 53.33
CA ALA A 150 42.06 -6.32 53.35
C ALA A 150 41.36 -7.20 54.39
#